data_AF-A0A932A6E7-F1
#
_entry.id   AF-A0A932A6E7-F1
#
_cell.length_a   1.000
_cell.length_b   1.000
_cell.length_c   1.000
_cell.angle_alpha   90.00
_cell.angle_beta   90.00
_cell.angle_gamma   90.00
#
_symmetry.space_group_name_H-M   'P 1'
#
loop_
_entity.id
_entity.type
_entity.pdbx_description
1 polymer ?
#
loop_
_entity_poly.entity_id
_entity_poly.type
_entity_poly.pdbx_seq_one_letter_code
_entity_poly.pdbx_strand_id
1 'polypeptide(L)'
;MPRVQFISALAVSVALIGGAMWFRFVRIPPYTNPVATVTQVESTSTDDLLLTDFFNTETSTSVAPTTELSQTDLIGRQLFTDYLELKSQGQSTPNDIDSFAASLAESIKNINVSIPKINANKIIVLPESETSLAVYGAVMTNIRNKYKNLVAAQTKSSVGDITNTDGPAFSIFMNAAGKLYKAAADELLLVGVPTSLAQNHLNLINQYLETAEVMKLISNASKDPLQAYAALNIYIKNSGREAELLLNIQKTLMAHGIIFNSI
;
A
#
# COMPACT_ATOMS: atom_id res chain seq x y z
N MET A 1 -13.32 26.04 -1.16
CA MET A 1 -12.05 25.48 -0.64
C MET A 1 -12.34 24.10 -0.01
N PRO A 2 -12.05 22.96 -0.69
CA PRO A 2 -12.31 21.63 -0.10
C PRO A 2 -11.14 20.61 -0.24
N ARG A 3 -9.88 21.05 -0.45
CA ARG A 3 -8.73 20.12 -0.53
C ARG A 3 -8.23 19.59 0.83
N VAL A 4 -8.64 20.19 1.94
CA VAL A 4 -7.96 20.00 3.24
C VAL A 4 -8.44 18.75 4.00
N GLN A 5 -9.66 18.25 3.74
CA GLN A 5 -10.27 17.19 4.54
C GLN A 5 -9.89 15.76 4.10
N PHE A 6 -9.62 15.55 2.80
CA PHE A 6 -9.13 14.25 2.30
C PHE A 6 -7.64 14.04 2.63
N ILE A 7 -6.86 15.13 2.61
CA ILE A 7 -5.42 15.13 2.93
C ILE A 7 -5.19 14.83 4.41
N SER A 8 -6.04 15.33 5.32
CA SER A 8 -5.89 15.10 6.75
C SER A 8 -6.21 13.65 7.18
N ALA A 9 -7.20 12.99 6.57
CA ALA A 9 -7.48 11.57 6.84
C ALA A 9 -6.38 10.64 6.28
N LEU A 10 -5.79 11.00 5.13
CA LEU A 10 -4.63 10.29 4.56
C LEU A 10 -3.38 10.50 5.43
N ALA A 11 -3.13 11.72 5.90
CA ALA A 11 -2.00 12.06 6.76
C ALA A 11 -2.05 11.34 8.12
N VAL A 12 -3.23 11.20 8.74
CA VAL A 12 -3.41 10.43 9.99
C VAL A 12 -3.17 8.93 9.76
N SER A 13 -3.62 8.39 8.63
CA SER A 13 -3.37 6.99 8.24
C SER A 13 -1.88 6.73 7.96
N VAL A 14 -1.17 7.72 7.41
CA VAL A 14 0.25 7.63 7.08
C VAL A 14 1.17 7.82 8.31
N ALA A 15 0.80 8.68 9.26
CA ALA A 15 1.50 8.77 10.54
C ALA A 15 1.43 7.43 11.31
N LEU A 16 0.29 6.71 11.19
CA LEU A 16 0.17 5.35 11.69
C LEU A 16 0.99 4.34 10.89
N ILE A 17 1.24 4.56 9.59
CA ILE A 17 2.09 3.68 8.76
C ILE A 17 3.58 3.86 9.06
N GLY A 18 4.05 5.10 9.21
CA GLY A 18 5.42 5.40 9.66
C GLY A 18 5.70 4.86 11.06
N GLY A 19 4.73 4.97 11.98
CA GLY A 19 4.78 4.32 13.29
C GLY A 19 4.70 2.79 13.22
N ALA A 20 3.82 2.22 12.38
CA ALA A 20 3.67 0.78 12.22
C ALA A 20 4.90 0.11 11.60
N MET A 21 5.68 0.81 10.77
CA MET A 21 6.98 0.31 10.29
C MET A 21 7.98 0.12 11.45
N TRP A 22 7.89 0.93 12.52
CA TRP A 22 8.69 0.77 13.74
C TRP A 22 8.15 -0.34 14.66
N PHE A 23 6.82 -0.44 14.82
CA PHE A 23 6.18 -1.43 15.70
C PHE A 23 6.29 -2.88 15.22
N ARG A 24 6.46 -3.14 13.91
CA ARG A 24 6.69 -4.51 13.38
C ARG A 24 7.97 -5.17 13.90
N PHE A 25 8.91 -4.40 14.47
CA PHE A 25 10.20 -4.91 14.94
C PHE A 25 10.40 -4.85 16.47
N VAL A 26 9.45 -4.30 17.25
CA VAL A 26 9.58 -4.08 18.70
C VAL A 26 8.23 -4.23 19.44
N ARG A 27 7.73 -5.46 19.61
CA ARG A 27 6.59 -5.88 20.50
C ARG A 27 5.17 -5.32 20.23
N ILE A 28 4.19 -6.18 20.51
CA ILE A 28 2.73 -6.00 20.38
C ILE A 28 2.11 -5.71 21.76
N PRO A 29 1.26 -4.68 21.88
CA PRO A 29 0.06 -4.74 22.72
C PRO A 29 -1.22 -4.51 21.88
N PRO A 30 -2.41 -4.93 22.36
CA PRO A 30 -3.65 -4.90 21.59
C PRO A 30 -4.14 -3.46 21.43
N TYR A 31 -4.44 -3.05 20.20
CA TYR A 31 -5.02 -1.73 19.93
C TYR A 31 -6.54 -1.83 19.77
N THR A 32 -7.25 -1.02 20.55
CA THR A 32 -8.70 -0.81 20.50
C THR A 32 -9.02 0.36 19.58
N ASN A 33 -10.00 0.19 18.69
CA ASN A 33 -10.43 1.23 17.74
C ASN A 33 -11.22 2.35 18.45
N PRO A 34 -10.93 3.64 18.19
CA PRO A 34 -11.94 4.69 18.35
C PRO A 34 -12.75 4.82 17.06
N VAL A 35 -14.06 4.64 17.17
CA VAL A 35 -15.05 4.95 16.13
C VAL A 35 -15.16 6.47 16.04
N ALA A 36 -14.87 7.05 14.88
CA ALA A 36 -15.12 8.45 14.60
C ALA A 36 -16.51 8.60 13.96
N THR A 37 -17.43 9.23 14.69
CA THR A 37 -18.76 9.61 14.20
C THR A 37 -18.62 10.82 13.28
N VAL A 38 -19.17 10.73 12.07
CA VAL A 38 -19.23 11.85 11.10
C VAL A 38 -20.42 12.74 11.47
N THR A 39 -20.17 14.02 11.76
CA THR A 39 -21.21 15.03 11.91
C THR A 39 -21.48 15.67 10.55
N GLN A 40 -22.74 15.62 10.10
CA GLN A 40 -23.24 16.33 8.92
C GLN A 40 -23.00 17.85 9.06
N VAL A 41 -22.50 18.48 8.00
CA VAL A 41 -22.51 19.94 7.86
C VAL A 41 -23.56 20.31 6.83
N GLU A 42 -24.43 21.23 7.26
CA GLU A 42 -25.61 21.75 6.61
C GLU A 42 -25.29 22.53 5.32
N SER A 43 -26.20 22.43 4.36
CA SER A 43 -26.19 23.02 3.02
C SER A 43 -26.17 24.55 3.02
N THR A 44 -25.30 25.15 2.20
CA THR A 44 -25.50 26.51 1.69
C THR A 44 -25.42 26.53 0.17
N SER A 45 -26.52 26.95 -0.44
CA SER A 45 -26.83 26.93 -1.86
C SER A 45 -26.05 27.99 -2.63
N THR A 46 -25.32 27.60 -3.67
CA THR A 46 -24.88 28.52 -4.76
C THR A 46 -24.62 27.70 -6.03
N ASP A 47 -25.65 26.99 -6.52
CA ASP A 47 -25.50 25.97 -7.56
C ASP A 47 -25.50 26.45 -9.02
N ASP A 48 -25.69 27.75 -9.32
CA ASP A 48 -25.88 28.18 -10.72
C ASP A 48 -24.71 28.95 -11.36
N LEU A 49 -23.69 29.34 -10.61
CA LEU A 49 -22.60 30.17 -11.17
C LEU A 49 -21.39 29.39 -11.69
N LEU A 50 -21.21 28.13 -11.29
CA LEU A 50 -20.05 27.31 -11.70
C LEU A 50 -20.25 26.62 -13.05
N LEU A 51 -21.49 26.45 -13.50
CA LEU A 51 -21.82 25.72 -14.72
C LEU A 51 -21.79 26.61 -15.97
N THR A 52 -22.08 27.92 -15.87
CA THR A 52 -22.18 28.81 -17.03
C THR A 52 -20.82 29.21 -17.60
N ASP A 53 -19.78 29.33 -16.78
CA ASP A 53 -18.42 29.65 -17.24
C ASP A 53 -17.76 28.49 -18.01
N PHE A 54 -18.20 27.25 -17.80
CA PHE A 54 -17.63 26.07 -18.47
C PHE A 54 -18.13 25.86 -19.90
N PHE A 55 -19.31 26.39 -20.26
CA PHE A 55 -19.89 26.23 -21.61
C PHE A 55 -19.48 27.34 -22.59
N ASN A 56 -18.76 28.37 -22.13
CA ASN A 56 -18.16 29.37 -23.03
C ASN A 56 -16.91 28.78 -23.70
N THR A 57 -17.15 28.08 -24.81
CA THR A 57 -16.12 27.40 -25.59
C THR A 57 -15.40 28.42 -26.48
N GLU A 58 -14.29 28.98 -26.01
CA GLU A 58 -13.23 29.38 -26.94
C GLU A 58 -12.45 28.12 -27.33
N THR A 59 -12.44 27.84 -28.63
CA THR A 59 -11.86 26.63 -29.24
C THR A 59 -10.33 26.72 -29.19
N SER A 60 -9.73 26.42 -28.04
CA SER A 60 -8.30 26.16 -27.96
C SER A 60 -8.04 24.69 -28.28
N THR A 61 -7.56 24.44 -29.50
CA THR A 61 -7.00 23.15 -29.92
C THR A 61 -5.72 22.87 -29.12
N SER A 62 -5.88 22.34 -27.91
CA SER A 62 -4.77 21.83 -27.12
C SER A 62 -4.45 20.41 -27.56
N VAL A 63 -3.27 20.24 -28.16
CA VAL A 63 -2.70 18.94 -28.50
C VAL A 63 -2.60 18.12 -27.22
N ALA A 64 -3.39 17.05 -27.13
CA ALA A 64 -3.40 16.18 -25.95
C ALA A 64 -2.00 15.56 -25.76
N PRO A 65 -1.33 15.78 -24.61
CA PRO A 65 -0.10 15.07 -24.31
C PRO A 65 -0.42 13.57 -24.18
N THR A 66 0.38 12.74 -24.84
CA THR A 66 0.32 11.26 -24.81
C THR A 66 0.78 10.66 -23.47
N THR A 67 0.57 11.38 -22.37
CA THR A 67 0.77 10.85 -21.02
C THR A 67 -0.31 9.81 -20.75
N GLU A 68 0.12 8.60 -20.41
CA GLU A 68 -0.76 7.53 -19.94
C GLU A 68 -1.62 8.08 -18.78
N LEU A 69 -2.94 7.92 -18.89
CA LEU A 69 -3.88 8.44 -17.90
C LEU A 69 -3.71 7.71 -16.58
N SER A 70 -3.67 8.46 -15.47
CA SER A 70 -3.64 7.89 -14.13
C SER A 70 -4.98 7.20 -13.80
N GLN A 71 -4.99 6.32 -12.79
CA GLN A 71 -6.26 5.73 -12.31
C GLN A 71 -7.20 6.82 -11.78
N THR A 72 -6.62 7.84 -11.15
CA THR A 72 -7.36 9.04 -10.74
C THR A 72 -8.01 9.76 -11.93
N ASP A 73 -7.31 9.92 -13.05
CA ASP A 73 -7.87 10.55 -14.25
C ASP A 73 -8.99 9.71 -14.88
N LEU A 74 -8.80 8.38 -14.95
CA LEU A 74 -9.78 7.46 -15.51
C LEU A 74 -11.08 7.47 -14.69
N ILE A 75 -10.98 7.37 -13.37
CA ILE A 75 -12.14 7.39 -12.49
C ILE A 75 -12.80 8.77 -12.48
N GLY A 76 -12.02 9.86 -12.52
CA GLY A 76 -12.56 11.22 -12.62
C GLY A 76 -13.36 11.44 -13.91
N ARG A 77 -12.86 10.93 -15.04
CA ARG A 77 -13.59 10.96 -16.32
C ARG A 77 -14.87 10.13 -16.26
N GLN A 78 -14.78 8.91 -15.72
CA GLN A 78 -15.94 8.03 -15.57
C GLN A 78 -17.01 8.66 -14.69
N LEU A 79 -16.63 9.23 -13.53
CA LEU A 79 -17.52 9.95 -12.63
C LEU A 79 -18.30 11.05 -13.36
N PHE A 80 -17.59 11.85 -14.17
CA PHE A 80 -18.22 12.94 -14.90
C PHE A 80 -19.16 12.44 -15.99
N THR A 81 -18.75 11.44 -16.77
CA THR A 81 -19.58 10.84 -17.82
C THR A 81 -20.85 10.21 -17.25
N ASP A 82 -20.74 9.43 -16.18
CA ASP A 82 -21.88 8.76 -15.54
C ASP A 82 -22.85 9.77 -14.92
N TYR A 83 -22.32 10.85 -14.33
CA TYR A 83 -23.17 11.93 -13.81
C TYR A 83 -23.96 12.63 -14.93
N LEU A 84 -23.33 12.91 -16.07
CA LEU A 84 -24.02 13.50 -17.22
C LEU A 84 -25.10 12.58 -17.79
N GLU A 85 -24.81 11.27 -17.84
CA GLU A 85 -25.78 10.27 -18.27
C GLU A 85 -27.00 10.25 -17.33
N LEU A 86 -26.76 10.18 -16.02
CA LEU A 86 -27.79 10.19 -14.98
C LEU A 86 -28.64 11.47 -15.03
N LYS A 87 -28.03 12.62 -15.31
CA LYS A 87 -28.74 13.89 -15.55
C LYS A 87 -29.56 13.88 -16.84
N SER A 88 -29.02 13.34 -17.92
CA SER A 88 -29.71 13.26 -19.22
C SER A 88 -30.94 12.36 -19.18
N GLN A 89 -30.94 11.34 -18.33
CA GLN A 89 -32.05 10.40 -18.12
C GLN A 89 -33.13 10.94 -17.15
N GLY A 90 -32.94 12.14 -16.59
CA GLY A 90 -33.83 12.70 -15.57
C GLY A 90 -33.77 11.97 -14.22
N GLN A 91 -32.78 11.10 -14.03
CA GLN A 91 -32.56 10.29 -12.82
C GLN A 91 -31.67 11.01 -11.82
N SER A 92 -31.91 12.31 -11.58
CA SER A 92 -31.10 13.11 -10.64
C SER A 92 -31.73 13.22 -9.26
N THR A 93 -32.55 12.25 -8.85
CA THR A 93 -33.12 12.26 -7.50
C THR A 93 -32.02 11.99 -6.48
N PRO A 94 -32.19 12.41 -5.20
CA PRO A 94 -31.22 12.10 -4.15
C PRO A 94 -30.86 10.61 -4.06
N ASN A 95 -31.84 9.71 -4.24
CA ASN A 95 -31.63 8.26 -4.20
C ASN A 95 -30.75 7.75 -5.35
N ASP A 96 -30.88 8.36 -6.54
CA ASP A 96 -30.08 7.99 -7.71
C ASP A 96 -28.62 8.43 -7.52
N ILE A 97 -28.42 9.63 -6.98
CA ILE A 97 -27.10 10.16 -6.64
C ILE A 97 -26.42 9.33 -5.56
N ASP A 98 -27.16 8.92 -4.52
CA ASP A 98 -26.63 8.06 -3.45
C ASP A 98 -26.22 6.69 -4.00
N SER A 99 -27.04 6.10 -4.87
CA SER A 99 -26.76 4.80 -5.51
C SER A 99 -25.53 4.88 -6.40
N PHE A 100 -25.41 5.96 -7.17
CA PHE A 100 -24.24 6.26 -8.00
C PHE A 100 -22.97 6.43 -7.17
N ALA A 101 -23.03 7.24 -6.11
CA ALA A 101 -21.90 7.45 -5.20
C ALA A 101 -21.44 6.15 -4.54
N ALA A 102 -22.38 5.28 -4.14
CA ALA A 102 -22.06 3.97 -3.59
C ALA A 102 -21.34 3.06 -4.60
N SER A 103 -21.82 3.04 -5.86
CA SER A 103 -21.19 2.28 -6.95
C SER A 103 -19.76 2.77 -7.24
N LEU A 104 -19.55 4.09 -7.25
CA LEU A 104 -18.23 4.68 -7.44
C LEU A 104 -17.28 4.34 -6.29
N ALA A 105 -17.75 4.46 -5.04
CA ALA A 105 -16.97 4.11 -3.87
C ALA A 105 -16.54 2.64 -3.90
N GLU A 106 -17.43 1.75 -4.34
CA GLU A 106 -17.11 0.33 -4.50
C GLU A 106 -16.11 0.09 -5.64
N SER A 107 -16.21 0.83 -6.74
CA SER A 107 -15.22 0.79 -7.83
C SER A 107 -13.83 1.21 -7.37
N ILE A 108 -13.73 2.24 -6.52
CA ILE A 108 -12.47 2.71 -5.93
C ILE A 108 -11.86 1.63 -5.01
N LYS A 109 -12.67 0.91 -4.22
CA LYS A 109 -12.17 -0.18 -3.37
C LYS A 109 -11.62 -1.36 -4.18
N ASN A 110 -12.17 -1.57 -5.36
CA ASN A 110 -11.85 -2.70 -6.23
C ASN A 110 -10.79 -2.37 -7.29
N ILE A 111 -10.10 -1.22 -7.19
CA ILE A 111 -8.93 -0.91 -8.01
C ILE A 111 -7.91 -2.03 -7.86
N ASN A 112 -7.70 -2.77 -8.94
CA ASN A 112 -6.74 -3.86 -8.98
C ASN A 112 -5.34 -3.30 -9.22
N VAL A 113 -4.47 -3.48 -8.24
CA VAL A 113 -3.05 -3.21 -8.39
C VAL A 113 -2.37 -4.52 -8.82
N SER A 114 -1.88 -4.55 -10.05
CA SER A 114 -1.09 -5.68 -10.53
C SER A 114 0.27 -5.70 -9.85
N ILE A 115 0.52 -6.72 -9.04
CA ILE A 115 1.75 -6.89 -8.28
C ILE A 115 2.46 -8.16 -8.75
N PRO A 116 3.71 -8.06 -9.23
CA PRO A 116 4.48 -9.22 -9.66
C PRO A 116 4.66 -10.23 -8.51
N LYS A 117 4.40 -11.51 -8.80
CA LYS A 117 4.66 -12.64 -7.89
C LYS A 117 5.54 -13.66 -8.59
N ILE A 118 6.33 -14.36 -7.80
CA ILE A 118 7.17 -15.48 -8.26
C ILE A 118 6.50 -16.81 -7.89
N ASN A 119 6.87 -17.85 -8.65
CA ASN A 119 6.39 -19.21 -8.46
C ASN A 119 7.43 -20.08 -7.74
N ALA A 120 6.99 -21.23 -7.25
CA ALA A 120 7.84 -22.18 -6.52
C ALA A 120 9.06 -22.69 -7.33
N ASN A 121 9.02 -22.63 -8.65
CA ASN A 121 10.16 -23.01 -9.50
C ASN A 121 11.32 -21.99 -9.48
N LYS A 122 11.16 -20.85 -8.79
CA LYS A 122 12.21 -19.83 -8.63
C LYS A 122 12.96 -19.93 -7.31
N ILE A 123 12.52 -20.75 -6.37
CA ILE A 123 13.21 -20.94 -5.08
C ILE A 123 14.11 -22.18 -5.12
N ILE A 124 15.18 -22.15 -4.33
CA ILE A 124 16.14 -23.25 -4.22
C ILE A 124 15.70 -24.16 -3.07
N VAL A 125 15.09 -25.31 -3.38
CA VAL A 125 14.65 -26.26 -2.35
C VAL A 125 15.77 -27.27 -2.06
N LEU A 126 16.10 -27.43 -0.78
CA LEU A 126 17.09 -28.36 -0.27
C LEU A 126 16.41 -29.54 0.44
N PRO A 127 17.01 -30.75 0.41
CA PRO A 127 16.56 -31.87 1.21
C PRO A 127 16.51 -31.53 2.71
N GLU A 128 15.51 -32.07 3.39
CA GLU A 128 15.34 -31.86 4.83
C GLU A 128 16.51 -32.47 5.61
N SER A 129 17.21 -31.64 6.39
CA SER A 129 18.29 -32.07 7.29
C SER A 129 18.52 -31.03 8.39
N GLU A 130 19.05 -31.45 9.53
CA GLU A 130 19.41 -30.55 10.63
C GLU A 130 20.35 -29.42 10.16
N THR A 131 21.35 -29.75 9.33
CA THR A 131 22.27 -28.76 8.75
C THR A 131 21.53 -27.76 7.85
N SER A 132 20.64 -28.22 6.96
CA SER A 132 19.88 -27.31 6.08
C SER A 132 18.97 -26.36 6.87
N LEU A 133 18.32 -26.86 7.93
CA LEU A 133 17.46 -26.07 8.80
C LEU A 133 18.26 -25.05 9.62
N ALA A 134 19.40 -25.45 10.18
CA ALA A 134 20.27 -24.57 10.96
C ALA A 134 20.85 -23.44 10.10
N VAL A 135 21.35 -23.78 8.91
CA VAL A 135 21.86 -22.78 7.94
C VAL A 135 20.74 -21.83 7.52
N TYR A 136 19.57 -22.36 7.17
CA TYR A 136 18.41 -21.54 6.79
C TYR A 136 18.03 -20.56 7.91
N GLY A 137 17.88 -21.03 9.14
CA GLY A 137 17.51 -20.18 10.28
C GLY A 137 18.54 -19.09 10.59
N ALA A 138 19.84 -19.39 10.45
CA ALA A 138 20.90 -18.39 10.61
C ALA A 138 20.86 -17.33 9.50
N VAL A 139 20.67 -17.74 8.25
CA VAL A 139 20.54 -16.84 7.09
C VAL A 139 19.31 -15.94 7.23
N MET A 140 18.16 -16.49 7.61
CA MET A 140 16.93 -15.72 7.84
C MET A 140 17.11 -14.64 8.91
N THR A 141 17.73 -14.99 10.04
CA THR A 141 18.05 -14.04 11.12
C THR A 141 18.95 -12.91 10.62
N ASN A 142 20.00 -13.24 9.84
CA ASN A 142 20.93 -12.26 9.30
C ASN A 142 20.27 -11.31 8.31
N ILE A 143 19.50 -11.84 7.36
CA ILE A 143 18.77 -11.03 6.36
C ILE A 143 17.82 -10.07 7.09
N ARG A 144 17.04 -10.57 8.04
CA ARG A 144 16.10 -9.70 8.75
C ARG A 144 16.81 -8.61 9.55
N ASN A 145 17.86 -8.95 10.30
CA ASN A 145 18.62 -7.97 11.07
C ASN A 145 19.24 -6.90 10.18
N LYS A 146 19.80 -7.29 9.03
CA LYS A 146 20.34 -6.39 8.01
C LYS A 146 19.29 -5.38 7.55
N TYR A 147 18.15 -5.85 7.04
CA TYR A 147 17.14 -4.94 6.49
C TYR A 147 16.40 -4.13 7.56
N LYS A 148 16.18 -4.69 8.76
CA LYS A 148 15.71 -3.92 9.92
C LYS A 148 16.61 -2.72 10.20
N ASN A 149 17.93 -2.93 10.22
CA ASN A 149 18.89 -1.87 10.48
C ASN A 149 18.96 -0.84 9.35
N LEU A 150 18.87 -1.29 8.09
CA LEU A 150 18.85 -0.39 6.93
C LEU A 150 17.60 0.50 6.90
N VAL A 151 16.42 -0.05 7.21
CA VAL A 151 15.18 0.74 7.32
C VAL A 151 15.31 1.76 8.46
N ALA A 152 15.81 1.34 9.63
CA ALA A 152 16.01 2.25 10.76
C ALA A 152 17.00 3.37 10.44
N ALA A 153 18.06 3.09 9.67
CA ALA A 153 19.00 4.10 9.19
C ALA A 153 18.33 5.07 8.21
N GLN A 154 17.50 4.56 7.29
CA GLN A 154 16.75 5.38 6.34
C GLN A 154 15.85 6.39 7.07
N THR A 155 15.12 5.97 8.09
CA THR A 155 14.28 6.85 8.90
C THR A 155 15.09 7.95 9.59
N LYS A 156 16.26 7.60 10.18
CA LYS A 156 17.14 8.58 10.85
C LYS A 156 17.79 9.57 9.88
N SER A 157 18.06 9.14 8.65
CA SER A 157 18.70 9.96 7.62
C SER A 157 17.72 10.78 6.77
N SER A 158 16.41 10.59 6.97
CA SER A 158 15.39 11.28 6.18
C SER A 158 15.41 12.77 6.52
N VAL A 159 15.73 13.59 5.51
CA VAL A 159 15.72 15.06 5.62
C VAL A 159 14.32 15.55 5.30
N GLY A 160 13.66 16.19 6.27
CA GLY A 160 12.33 16.76 6.12
C GLY A 160 11.23 15.98 6.83
N ASP A 161 10.01 16.51 6.75
CA ASP A 161 8.85 15.95 7.44
C ASP A 161 8.26 14.78 6.62
N ILE A 162 8.55 13.56 7.05
CA ILE A 162 7.99 12.33 6.47
C ILE A 162 6.50 12.12 6.83
N THR A 163 5.93 12.95 7.72
CA THR A 163 4.50 12.90 8.05
C THR A 163 3.65 13.68 7.05
N ASN A 164 4.26 14.60 6.29
CA ASN A 164 3.62 15.28 5.18
C ASN A 164 3.59 14.38 3.93
N THR A 165 2.46 13.74 3.68
CA THR A 165 2.23 12.83 2.54
C THR A 165 2.43 13.46 1.18
N ASP A 166 2.25 14.77 1.09
CA ASP A 166 2.36 15.53 -0.15
C ASP A 166 3.79 16.06 -0.35
N GLY A 167 4.65 15.90 0.67
CA GLY A 167 6.02 16.36 0.68
C GLY A 167 6.99 15.42 -0.06
N PRO A 168 8.06 15.96 -0.65
CA PRO A 168 9.09 15.15 -1.31
C PRO A 168 9.79 14.18 -0.34
N ALA A 169 9.90 14.55 0.94
CA ALA A 169 10.51 13.69 1.97
C ALA A 169 9.75 12.37 2.14
N PHE A 170 8.41 12.41 2.16
CA PHE A 170 7.57 11.21 2.24
C PHE A 170 7.75 10.31 1.01
N SER A 171 7.68 10.89 -0.19
CA SER A 171 7.88 10.16 -1.44
C SER A 171 9.25 9.47 -1.48
N ILE A 172 10.32 10.20 -1.13
CA ILE A 172 11.68 9.67 -1.08
C ILE A 172 11.78 8.51 -0.07
N PHE A 173 11.23 8.69 1.14
CA PHE A 173 11.25 7.68 2.18
C PHE A 173 10.52 6.40 1.75
N MET A 174 9.29 6.52 1.24
CA MET A 174 8.49 5.38 0.78
C MET A 174 9.17 4.66 -0.38
N ASN A 175 9.74 5.39 -1.33
CA ASN A 175 10.50 4.81 -2.43
C ASN A 175 11.74 4.03 -1.94
N ALA A 176 12.48 4.60 -0.98
CA ALA A 176 13.64 3.96 -0.37
C ALA A 176 13.25 2.69 0.41
N ALA A 177 12.17 2.74 1.20
CA ALA A 177 11.62 1.58 1.89
C ALA A 177 11.24 0.47 0.91
N GLY A 178 10.56 0.81 -0.19
CA GLY A 178 10.22 -0.14 -1.24
C GLY A 178 11.44 -0.84 -1.85
N LYS A 179 12.52 -0.09 -2.11
CA LYS A 179 13.80 -0.65 -2.58
C LYS A 179 14.42 -1.64 -1.59
N LEU A 180 14.34 -1.36 -0.28
CA LEU A 180 14.85 -2.25 0.75
C LEU A 180 14.05 -3.56 0.83
N TYR A 181 12.71 -3.51 0.76
CA TYR A 181 11.89 -4.72 0.68
C TYR A 181 12.18 -5.54 -0.57
N LYS A 182 12.36 -4.89 -1.72
CA LYS A 182 12.74 -5.58 -2.96
C LYS A 182 14.10 -6.27 -2.81
N ALA A 183 15.09 -5.56 -2.28
CA ALA A 183 16.42 -6.12 -2.06
C ALA A 183 16.39 -7.32 -1.09
N ALA A 184 15.55 -7.25 -0.04
CA ALA A 184 15.33 -8.39 0.86
C ALA A 184 14.72 -9.59 0.14
N ALA A 185 13.72 -9.37 -0.72
CA ALA A 185 13.13 -10.43 -1.54
C ALA A 185 14.14 -11.05 -2.51
N ASP A 186 14.95 -10.23 -3.17
CA ASP A 186 16.00 -10.67 -4.09
C ASP A 186 17.08 -11.50 -3.36
N GLU A 187 17.42 -11.13 -2.12
CA GLU A 187 18.38 -11.89 -1.30
C GLU A 187 17.78 -13.21 -0.79
N LEU A 188 16.50 -13.21 -0.39
CA LEU A 188 15.78 -14.43 0.00
C LEU A 188 15.68 -15.44 -1.15
N LEU A 189 15.52 -14.98 -2.40
CA LEU A 189 15.51 -15.85 -3.58
C LEU A 189 16.78 -16.70 -3.75
N LEU A 190 17.91 -16.24 -3.21
CA LEU A 190 19.19 -16.93 -3.29
C LEU A 190 19.39 -17.93 -2.14
N VAL A 191 18.47 -17.97 -1.18
CA VAL A 191 18.57 -18.83 0.00
C VAL A 191 18.05 -20.22 -0.31
N GLY A 192 18.89 -21.23 -0.06
CA GLY A 192 18.45 -22.62 -0.04
C GLY A 192 17.52 -22.88 1.14
N VAL A 193 16.29 -23.34 0.87
CA VAL A 193 15.25 -23.57 1.87
C VAL A 193 14.95 -25.07 2.04
N PRO A 194 14.87 -25.59 3.27
CA PRO A 194 14.41 -26.96 3.52
C PRO A 194 12.99 -27.20 2.98
N THR A 195 12.73 -28.40 2.48
CA THR A 195 11.42 -28.77 1.90
C THR A 195 10.23 -28.40 2.80
N SER A 196 10.35 -28.60 4.12
CA SER A 196 9.29 -28.27 5.09
C SER A 196 8.93 -26.78 5.16
N LEU A 197 9.85 -25.90 4.77
CA LEU A 197 9.73 -24.45 4.86
C LEU A 197 9.49 -23.76 3.50
N ALA A 198 9.60 -24.50 2.39
CA ALA A 198 9.59 -23.95 1.04
C ALA A 198 8.37 -23.08 0.72
N GLN A 199 7.16 -23.54 1.07
CA GLN A 199 5.93 -22.76 0.81
C GLN A 199 5.89 -21.47 1.64
N ASN A 200 6.31 -21.53 2.90
CA ASN A 200 6.29 -20.38 3.79
C ASN A 200 7.35 -19.34 3.37
N HIS A 201 8.51 -19.81 2.92
CA HIS A 201 9.57 -19.00 2.34
C HIS A 201 9.13 -18.30 1.04
N LEU A 202 8.49 -19.04 0.13
CA LEU A 202 7.90 -18.47 -1.09
C LEU A 202 6.87 -17.37 -0.78
N ASN A 203 6.00 -17.62 0.21
CA ASN A 203 5.01 -16.64 0.66
C ASN A 203 5.67 -15.39 1.22
N LEU A 204 6.78 -15.52 1.95
CA LEU A 204 7.53 -14.39 2.49
C LEU A 204 8.20 -13.57 1.38
N ILE A 205 8.81 -14.21 0.39
CA ILE A 205 9.39 -13.51 -0.76
C ILE A 205 8.30 -12.71 -1.50
N ASN A 206 7.18 -13.36 -1.81
CA ASN A 206 6.06 -12.70 -2.50
C ASN A 206 5.48 -11.55 -1.67
N GLN A 207 5.41 -11.70 -0.34
CA GLN A 207 5.00 -10.62 0.57
C GLN A 207 5.94 -9.42 0.51
N TYR A 208 7.26 -9.65 0.42
CA TYR A 208 8.25 -8.58 0.33
C TYR A 208 8.23 -7.89 -1.04
N LEU A 209 8.07 -8.64 -2.13
CA LEU A 209 7.84 -8.06 -3.46
C LEU A 209 6.56 -7.23 -3.50
N GLU A 210 5.49 -7.72 -2.90
CA GLU A 210 4.21 -7.02 -2.80
C GLU A 210 4.33 -5.74 -1.98
N THR A 211 5.01 -5.80 -0.84
CA THR A 211 5.27 -4.61 -0.03
C THR A 211 6.16 -3.61 -0.77
N ALA A 212 7.15 -4.07 -1.54
CA ALA A 212 8.01 -3.20 -2.32
C ALA A 212 7.24 -2.38 -3.36
N GLU A 213 6.35 -3.03 -4.12
CA GLU A 213 5.53 -2.34 -5.13
C GLU A 213 4.52 -1.41 -4.46
N VAL A 214 3.86 -1.85 -3.38
CA VAL A 214 2.94 -0.99 -2.60
C VAL A 214 3.63 0.29 -2.12
N MET A 215 4.83 0.20 -1.57
CA MET A 215 5.58 1.38 -1.12
C MET A 215 5.95 2.32 -2.28
N LYS A 216 6.28 1.76 -3.44
CA LYS A 216 6.53 2.55 -4.66
C LYS A 216 5.27 3.27 -5.12
N LEU A 217 4.10 2.62 -5.10
CA LEU A 217 2.84 3.27 -5.48
C LEU A 217 2.44 4.37 -4.49
N ILE A 218 2.58 4.11 -3.19
CA ILE A 218 2.35 5.11 -2.14
C ILE A 218 3.32 6.30 -2.30
N SER A 219 4.58 6.07 -2.72
CA SER A 219 5.53 7.15 -2.98
C SER A 219 5.08 8.13 -4.08
N ASN A 220 4.12 7.72 -4.93
CA ASN A 220 3.54 8.53 -5.99
C ASN A 220 2.15 9.10 -5.63
N ALA A 221 1.78 9.16 -4.35
CA ALA A 221 0.46 9.64 -3.91
C ALA A 221 0.08 11.03 -4.44
N SER A 222 1.05 11.93 -4.61
CA SER A 222 0.81 13.26 -5.19
C SER A 222 0.51 13.24 -6.70
N LYS A 223 0.82 12.14 -7.39
CA LYS A 223 0.58 11.95 -8.82
C LYS A 223 -0.69 11.15 -9.09
N ASP A 224 -0.93 10.08 -8.33
CA ASP A 224 -2.12 9.24 -8.47
C ASP A 224 -2.66 8.85 -7.07
N PRO A 225 -3.48 9.73 -6.44
CA PRO A 225 -3.97 9.51 -5.08
C PRO A 225 -4.90 8.30 -4.97
N LEU A 226 -5.70 7.97 -5.99
CA LEU A 226 -6.55 6.77 -5.95
C LEU A 226 -5.72 5.49 -6.02
N GLN A 227 -4.67 5.44 -6.83
CA GLN A 227 -3.75 4.30 -6.85
C GLN A 227 -2.99 4.16 -5.53
N ALA A 228 -2.54 5.27 -4.94
CA ALA A 228 -1.92 5.24 -3.61
C ALA A 228 -2.89 4.77 -2.52
N TYR A 229 -4.16 5.19 -2.56
CA TYR A 229 -5.20 4.71 -1.66
C TYR A 229 -5.44 3.20 -1.79
N ALA A 230 -5.52 2.68 -3.03
CA ALA A 230 -5.63 1.24 -3.26
C ALA A 230 -4.41 0.48 -2.70
N ALA A 231 -3.20 1.00 -2.91
CA ALA A 231 -1.97 0.43 -2.37
C ALA A 231 -1.94 0.45 -0.82
N LEU A 232 -2.47 1.49 -0.18
CA LEU A 232 -2.61 1.56 1.28
C LEU A 232 -3.53 0.45 1.81
N ASN A 233 -4.63 0.17 1.13
CA ASN A 233 -5.52 -0.93 1.51
C ASN A 233 -4.81 -2.30 1.42
N ILE A 234 -3.97 -2.49 0.40
CA ILE A 234 -3.14 -3.68 0.27
C ILE A 234 -2.13 -3.73 1.43
N TYR A 235 -1.45 -2.62 1.75
CA TYR A 235 -0.51 -2.55 2.88
C TYR A 235 -1.16 -2.94 4.21
N ILE A 236 -2.38 -2.45 4.47
CA ILE A 236 -3.14 -2.76 5.69
C ILE A 236 -3.51 -4.24 5.73
N LYS A 237 -4.02 -4.82 4.64
CA LYS A 237 -4.30 -6.27 4.55
C LYS A 237 -3.05 -7.13 4.77
N ASN A 238 -1.91 -6.61 4.34
CA ASN A 238 -0.61 -7.25 4.47
C ASN A 238 0.06 -6.98 5.83
N SER A 239 -0.49 -6.07 6.64
CA SER A 239 0.01 -5.80 7.99
C SER A 239 -0.34 -6.95 8.92
N GLY A 240 0.69 -7.64 9.42
CA GLY A 240 0.54 -8.84 10.25
C GLY A 240 0.89 -10.15 9.54
N ARG A 241 0.69 -10.23 8.21
CA ARG A 241 1.02 -11.45 7.44
C ARG A 241 2.49 -11.83 7.52
N GLU A 242 3.38 -10.84 7.48
CA GLU A 242 4.82 -11.06 7.66
C GLU A 242 5.15 -11.71 9.01
N ALA A 243 4.56 -11.21 10.10
CA ALA A 243 4.79 -11.75 11.44
C ALA A 243 4.30 -13.20 11.56
N GLU A 244 3.17 -13.52 10.92
CA GLU A 244 2.66 -14.88 10.85
C GLU A 244 3.61 -15.82 10.08
N LEU A 245 4.09 -15.40 8.90
CA LEU A 245 5.03 -16.18 8.10
C LEU A 245 6.34 -16.43 8.86
N LEU A 246 6.89 -15.42 9.52
CA LEU A 246 8.10 -15.57 10.34
C LEU A 246 7.87 -16.46 11.57
N LEU A 247 6.73 -16.34 12.23
CA LEU A 247 6.35 -17.23 13.34
C LEU A 247 6.24 -18.68 12.89
N ASN A 248 5.68 -18.93 11.71
CA ASN A 248 5.60 -20.27 11.15
C ASN A 248 6.99 -20.85 10.83
N ILE A 249 7.91 -20.04 10.29
CA ILE A 249 9.32 -20.44 10.12
C ILE A 249 9.94 -20.80 11.48
N GLN A 250 9.76 -19.93 12.47
CA GLN A 250 10.33 -20.14 13.81
C GLN A 250 9.80 -21.41 14.47
N LYS A 251 8.49 -21.65 14.42
CA LYS A 251 7.87 -22.86 14.98
C LYS A 251 8.41 -24.13 14.34
N THR A 252 8.54 -24.16 13.01
CA THR A 252 9.11 -25.31 12.31
C THR A 252 10.57 -25.55 12.70
N LEU A 253 11.38 -24.49 12.83
CA LEU A 253 12.77 -24.61 13.29
C LEU A 253 12.86 -25.13 14.74
N MET A 254 12.01 -24.61 15.64
CA MET A 254 11.93 -25.06 17.03
C MET A 254 11.49 -26.51 17.16
N ALA A 255 10.56 -26.97 16.31
CA ALA A 255 10.12 -28.37 16.29
C ALA A 255 11.26 -29.34 15.94
N HIS A 256 12.31 -28.85 15.27
CA HIS A 256 13.52 -29.60 14.94
C HIS A 256 14.69 -29.32 15.89
N GLY A 257 14.42 -28.74 17.07
CA GLY A 257 15.43 -28.48 18.10
C GLY A 257 16.31 -27.24 17.86
N ILE A 258 16.01 -26.43 16.84
CA ILE A 258 16.80 -25.26 16.49
C ILE A 258 16.17 -24.01 17.12
N ILE A 259 16.83 -23.44 18.12
CA ILE A 259 16.34 -22.29 18.89
C ILE A 259 17.13 -21.04 18.48
N PHE A 260 16.41 -20.01 18.00
CA PHE A 260 16.98 -18.68 17.74
C PHE A 260 16.36 -17.65 18.69
N ASN A 261 17.20 -16.77 19.24
CA ASN A 261 16.74 -15.60 19.98
C ASN A 261 16.21 -14.57 18.98
N SER A 262 14.92 -14.70 18.65
CA SER A 262 14.15 -13.91 17.69
C SER A 262 14.60 -14.03 16.22
N ILE A 263 13.74 -14.69 15.43
CA ILE A 263 13.66 -14.46 13.99
C ILE A 263 12.79 -13.24 13.76
#